data_AF-W7A5W8-F1
#
_entry.id   AF-W7A5W8-F1
#
_cell.length_a   1.000
_cell.length_b   1.000
_cell.length_c   1.000
_cell.angle_alpha   90.00
_cell.angle_beta   90.00
_cell.angle_gamma   90.00
#
_symmetry.space_group_name_H-M   'P 1'
#
loop_
_entity.id
_entity.type
_entity.pdbx_description
1 polymer ?
#
loop_
_entity_poly.entity_id
_entity_poly.type
_entity_poly.pdbx_seq_one_letter_code
_entity_poly.pdbx_strand_id
1 'polypeptide(L)'
;MWQLQGYFNNLLSSSEKKEAGGPPQPHQKRGYYLSKQHKGGEEHMERWKYLHEAYKGSEQALEKVWNFSAGVCLGLEMIGAHMDRISSRPERYRWGECTVSRTGRGAARSQHSKECHKPSGHFHWSGLTYTSRLKNNNERDRTFLACREVVTMLMGYFQMTNTGERKASVIKESNPCSKFYEQLRKWGGMTLAEKIMDTWFVDQSKGTAGQSHELLGEKDVYEVITEFLYGENSGDKEIYCTKNGRHQELGAGEQVRYLTEIGQTGGMGQCGTGDKDCLSRMEEVIETLHRNTARGGDPKRSDTETVGSTARDTSTPDQHKTNSPDQDFTIKPRGHEQSEGGSTGSHISEGEDGGSGSVGHIIAGAGATLMAIVGAYGYYRIFHAGQIVRRKRGRRRDLRVSIA
;
A
#
# COMPACT_ATOMS: atom_id res chain seq x y z
N MET A 1 1.27 -16.10 -4.84
CA MET A 1 1.62 -14.68 -5.00
C MET A 1 0.31 -13.92 -4.95
N TRP A 2 0.18 -12.92 -4.09
CA TRP A 2 -1.03 -12.11 -4.05
C TRP A 2 -1.04 -11.19 -5.26
N GLN A 3 -2.15 -11.17 -5.99
CA GLN A 3 -2.28 -10.39 -7.22
C GLN A 3 -3.53 -9.52 -7.13
N LEU A 4 -3.32 -8.20 -7.16
CA LEU A 4 -4.40 -7.24 -7.02
C LEU A 4 -5.46 -7.37 -8.13
N GLN A 5 -5.03 -7.68 -9.36
CA GLN A 5 -5.94 -7.96 -10.47
C GLN A 5 -6.83 -9.17 -10.18
N GLY A 6 -6.29 -10.25 -9.61
CA GLY A 6 -7.06 -11.42 -9.17
C GLY A 6 -8.06 -11.08 -8.05
N TYR A 7 -7.65 -10.24 -7.09
CA TYR A 7 -8.55 -9.71 -6.05
C TYR A 7 -9.73 -8.94 -6.65
N PHE A 8 -9.48 -7.98 -7.54
CA PHE A 8 -10.55 -7.22 -8.18
C PHE A 8 -11.41 -8.07 -9.11
N ASN A 9 -10.83 -9.04 -9.82
CA ASN A 9 -11.62 -9.98 -10.61
C ASN A 9 -12.59 -10.78 -9.74
N ASN A 10 -12.11 -11.26 -8.58
CA ASN A 10 -12.93 -11.97 -7.61
C ASN A 10 -13.98 -11.08 -6.93
N LEU A 11 -13.67 -9.79 -6.69
CA LEU A 11 -14.67 -8.82 -6.24
C LEU A 11 -15.76 -8.62 -7.29
N LEU A 12 -15.38 -8.35 -8.54
CA LEU A 12 -16.31 -8.08 -9.63
C LEU A 12 -17.20 -9.30 -9.90
N SER A 13 -16.68 -10.53 -9.82
CA SER A 13 -17.49 -11.75 -9.98
C SER A 13 -18.49 -11.97 -8.85
N SER A 14 -18.24 -11.39 -7.67
CA SER A 14 -19.13 -11.43 -6.50
C SER A 14 -20.22 -10.36 -6.53
N SER A 15 -20.24 -9.49 -7.53
CA SER A 15 -21.25 -8.43 -7.65
C SER A 15 -22.65 -9.02 -7.90
N GLU A 16 -23.63 -8.55 -7.13
CA GLU A 16 -24.98 -9.11 -7.12
C GLU A 16 -25.74 -8.81 -8.41
N LYS A 17 -26.28 -9.87 -9.02
CA LYS A 17 -26.93 -9.80 -10.34
C LYS A 17 -28.34 -9.18 -10.32
N LYS A 18 -29.03 -9.10 -9.17
CA LYS A 18 -30.41 -8.54 -9.04
C LYS A 18 -30.89 -8.53 -7.59
N GLU A 19 -31.24 -7.38 -7.03
CA GLU A 19 -32.59 -7.21 -6.44
C GLU A 19 -33.72 -7.54 -7.44
N ALA A 20 -34.87 -8.02 -6.94
CA ALA A 20 -35.96 -8.64 -7.72
C ALA A 20 -36.65 -7.76 -8.80
N GLY A 21 -36.15 -6.56 -9.11
CA GLY A 21 -36.84 -5.52 -9.89
C GLY A 21 -36.39 -5.28 -11.34
N GLY A 22 -35.55 -6.13 -11.95
CA GLY A 22 -35.07 -5.92 -13.33
C GLY A 22 -33.56 -5.73 -13.46
N PRO A 23 -33.00 -5.64 -14.67
CA PRO A 23 -31.58 -5.37 -14.84
C PRO A 23 -31.24 -4.00 -14.22
N PRO A 24 -30.24 -3.91 -13.33
CA PRO A 24 -29.86 -2.63 -12.74
C PRO A 24 -29.43 -1.65 -13.83
N GLN A 25 -29.78 -0.37 -13.69
CA GLN A 25 -29.30 0.65 -14.61
C GLN A 25 -27.77 0.68 -14.58
N PRO A 26 -27.03 0.85 -15.70
CA PRO A 26 -25.57 0.74 -15.72
C PRO A 26 -24.81 1.60 -14.70
N HIS A 27 -25.42 2.70 -14.27
CA HIS A 27 -24.85 3.60 -13.28
C HIS A 27 -25.12 3.19 -11.82
N GLN A 28 -26.10 2.33 -11.58
CA GLN A 28 -26.40 1.68 -10.30
C GLN A 28 -25.81 0.26 -10.37
N LYS A 29 -24.94 -0.14 -9.44
CA LYS A 29 -24.20 -1.43 -9.54
C LYS A 29 -23.16 -1.46 -10.67
N ARG A 30 -22.37 -0.40 -10.79
CA ARG A 30 -21.18 -0.27 -11.65
C ARG A 30 -20.25 -1.50 -11.62
N GLY A 31 -19.96 -2.08 -10.45
CA GLY A 31 -19.15 -3.29 -10.32
C GLY A 31 -19.76 -4.49 -11.06
N TYR A 32 -21.09 -4.61 -11.07
CA TYR A 32 -21.77 -5.63 -11.89
C TYR A 32 -21.55 -5.40 -13.38
N TYR A 33 -21.66 -4.16 -13.85
CA TYR A 33 -21.37 -3.83 -15.25
C TYR A 33 -19.91 -4.15 -15.62
N LEU A 34 -18.94 -3.79 -14.77
CA LEU A 34 -17.53 -4.12 -14.97
C LEU A 34 -17.24 -5.64 -14.91
N SER A 35 -18.10 -6.43 -14.27
CA SER A 35 -17.99 -7.89 -14.30
C SER A 35 -18.38 -8.50 -15.66
N LYS A 36 -19.13 -7.76 -16.48
CA LYS A 36 -19.63 -8.24 -17.77
C LYS A 36 -18.75 -7.75 -18.91
N GLN A 37 -18.26 -8.70 -19.70
CA GLN A 37 -17.61 -8.38 -20.97
C GLN A 37 -18.68 -8.13 -22.02
N HIS A 38 -18.74 -6.91 -22.54
CA HIS A 38 -19.70 -6.54 -23.57
C HIS A 38 -19.09 -6.79 -24.96
N LYS A 39 -19.67 -7.74 -25.71
CA LYS A 39 -19.35 -7.89 -27.14
C LYS A 39 -19.95 -6.69 -27.88
N GLY A 40 -19.10 -5.81 -28.40
CA GLY A 40 -19.54 -4.59 -29.10
C GLY A 40 -19.90 -3.42 -28.19
N GLY A 41 -19.50 -3.42 -26.92
CA GLY A 41 -19.67 -2.25 -26.04
C GLY A 41 -18.75 -1.09 -26.45
N GLU A 42 -18.98 0.09 -25.87
CA GLU A 42 -18.17 1.30 -26.05
C GLU A 42 -16.67 1.01 -26.07
N GLU A 43 -15.95 1.62 -27.01
CA GLU A 43 -14.50 1.43 -27.14
C GLU A 43 -13.75 1.90 -25.88
N HIS A 44 -14.34 2.81 -25.10
CA HIS A 44 -13.73 3.46 -23.96
C HIS A 44 -14.67 3.46 -22.76
N MET A 45 -14.15 3.02 -21.61
CA MET A 45 -14.88 3.11 -20.35
C MET A 45 -14.74 4.49 -19.72
N GLU A 46 -15.87 5.13 -19.45
CA GLU A 46 -15.91 6.37 -18.69
C GLU A 46 -15.73 6.13 -17.19
N ARG A 47 -15.39 7.18 -16.45
CA ARG A 47 -15.39 7.19 -14.99
C ARG A 47 -16.80 6.99 -14.45
N TRP A 48 -16.92 6.30 -13.32
CA TRP A 48 -18.21 6.25 -12.64
C TRP A 48 -18.67 7.64 -12.22
N LYS A 49 -19.84 8.05 -12.73
CA LYS A 49 -20.33 9.43 -12.57
C LYS A 49 -20.44 9.86 -11.11
N TYR A 50 -20.75 8.97 -10.16
CA TYR A 50 -20.98 9.33 -8.76
C TYR A 50 -19.70 9.57 -7.94
N LEU A 51 -18.51 9.55 -8.55
CA LEU A 51 -17.28 9.94 -7.86
C LEU A 51 -17.33 11.39 -7.37
N HIS A 52 -18.03 12.30 -8.07
CA HIS A 52 -18.20 13.70 -7.64
C HIS A 52 -18.87 13.84 -6.25
N GLU A 53 -19.65 12.84 -5.80
CA GLU A 53 -20.29 12.88 -4.48
C GLU A 53 -19.27 12.92 -3.33
N ALA A 54 -18.09 12.35 -3.54
CA ALA A 54 -16.99 12.36 -2.57
C ALA A 54 -16.16 13.66 -2.60
N TYR A 55 -16.34 14.50 -3.64
CA TYR A 55 -15.54 15.71 -3.91
C TYR A 55 -16.40 16.95 -4.12
N LYS A 56 -17.58 17.02 -3.48
CA LYS A 56 -18.56 18.10 -3.69
C LYS A 56 -17.89 19.48 -3.66
N GLY A 57 -17.97 20.19 -4.78
CA GLY A 57 -17.40 21.53 -4.94
C GLY A 57 -15.93 21.58 -5.38
N SER A 58 -15.29 20.45 -5.69
CA SER A 58 -13.88 20.41 -6.12
C SER A 58 -13.62 19.38 -7.22
N GLU A 59 -14.06 19.70 -8.45
CA GLU A 59 -13.76 18.90 -9.65
C GLU A 59 -12.25 18.78 -9.90
N GLN A 60 -11.49 19.85 -9.60
CA GLN A 60 -10.03 19.82 -9.73
C GLN A 60 -9.39 18.79 -8.79
N ALA A 61 -9.88 18.66 -7.55
CA ALA A 61 -9.39 17.62 -6.63
C ALA A 61 -9.75 16.22 -7.15
N LEU A 62 -10.97 16.03 -7.68
CA LEU A 62 -11.36 14.76 -8.28
C LEU A 62 -10.43 14.37 -9.43
N GLU A 63 -10.10 15.29 -10.35
CA GLU A 63 -9.17 15.01 -11.46
C GLU A 63 -7.77 14.63 -10.96
N LYS A 64 -7.22 15.38 -9.99
CA LYS A 64 -5.89 15.09 -9.42
C LYS A 64 -5.88 13.72 -8.76
N VAL A 65 -6.89 13.40 -7.93
CA VAL A 65 -6.99 12.09 -7.29
C VAL A 65 -7.22 10.98 -8.31
N TRP A 66 -8.05 11.21 -9.33
CA TRP A 66 -8.29 10.23 -10.37
C TRP A 66 -7.00 9.84 -11.09
N ASN A 67 -6.14 10.81 -11.41
CA ASN A 67 -4.85 10.55 -12.03
C ASN A 67 -3.88 9.88 -11.06
N PHE A 68 -3.84 10.33 -9.81
CA PHE A 68 -3.02 9.74 -8.76
C PHE A 68 -3.39 8.27 -8.46
N SER A 69 -4.67 7.94 -8.45
CA SER A 69 -5.19 6.58 -8.18
C SER A 69 -4.63 5.53 -9.14
N ALA A 70 -4.31 5.90 -10.38
CA ALA A 70 -3.66 5.00 -11.33
C ALA A 70 -2.26 4.59 -10.84
N GLY A 71 -1.49 5.53 -10.29
CA GLY A 71 -0.19 5.27 -9.69
C GLY A 71 -0.31 4.38 -8.45
N VAL A 72 -1.28 4.65 -7.58
CA VAL A 72 -1.55 3.83 -6.39
C VAL A 72 -1.90 2.39 -6.79
N CYS A 73 -2.81 2.19 -7.74
CA CYS A 73 -3.19 0.86 -8.21
C CYS A 73 -2.01 0.07 -8.80
N LEU A 74 -1.19 0.70 -9.64
CA LEU A 74 0.02 0.06 -10.17
C LEU A 74 1.03 -0.26 -9.05
N GLY A 75 1.20 0.65 -8.08
CA GLY A 75 2.08 0.44 -6.94
C GLY A 75 1.62 -0.71 -6.05
N LEU A 76 0.32 -0.80 -5.74
CA LEU A 76 -0.26 -1.90 -4.97
C LEU A 76 -0.11 -3.25 -5.70
N GLU A 77 -0.27 -3.28 -7.02
CA GLU A 77 -0.01 -4.51 -7.81
C GLU A 77 1.46 -4.93 -7.69
N MET A 78 2.40 -3.98 -7.82
CA MET A 78 3.82 -4.26 -7.70
C MET A 78 4.19 -4.77 -6.31
N ILE A 79 3.74 -4.08 -5.25
CA ILE A 79 3.91 -4.52 -3.86
C ILE A 79 3.40 -5.95 -3.70
N GLY A 80 2.18 -6.20 -4.18
CA GLY A 80 1.53 -7.49 -4.04
C GLY A 80 2.28 -8.64 -4.70
N ALA A 81 2.82 -8.39 -5.90
CA ALA A 81 3.64 -9.35 -6.62
C ALA A 81 4.94 -9.71 -5.89
N HIS A 82 5.44 -8.86 -5.00
CA HIS A 82 6.64 -9.09 -4.20
C HIS A 82 6.36 -9.62 -2.79
N MET A 83 5.10 -9.95 -2.48
CA MET A 83 4.77 -10.51 -1.17
C MET A 83 5.07 -12.01 -1.11
N ASP A 84 5.71 -12.42 -0.01
CA ASP A 84 5.99 -13.81 0.30
C ASP A 84 4.74 -14.47 0.86
N ARG A 85 4.36 -15.62 0.32
CA ARG A 85 3.28 -16.43 0.91
C ARG A 85 3.82 -17.17 2.15
N ILE A 86 3.30 -16.83 3.33
CA ILE A 86 3.66 -17.48 4.61
C ILE A 86 2.90 -18.79 4.81
N SER A 87 1.61 -18.81 4.50
CA SER A 87 0.77 -20.01 4.62
C SER A 87 -0.22 -20.15 3.47
N SER A 88 -0.65 -21.38 3.21
CA SER A 88 -1.58 -21.69 2.12
C SER A 88 -3.04 -21.75 2.54
N ARG A 89 -3.33 -22.07 3.81
CA ARG A 89 -4.70 -22.17 4.35
C ARG A 89 -4.71 -21.81 5.85
N PRO A 90 -5.25 -20.65 6.25
CA PRO A 90 -5.63 -19.52 5.39
C PRO A 90 -4.42 -18.99 4.59
N GLU A 91 -4.69 -18.33 3.46
CA GLU A 91 -3.62 -17.66 2.71
C GLU A 91 -3.10 -16.46 3.53
N ARG A 92 -1.81 -16.50 3.87
CA ARG A 92 -1.13 -15.40 4.56
C ARG A 92 0.03 -14.92 3.73
N TYR A 93 0.25 -13.61 3.75
CA TYR A 93 1.34 -13.00 3.03
C TYR A 93 2.15 -12.09 3.95
N ARG A 94 3.45 -12.01 3.67
CA ARG A 94 4.40 -11.10 4.31
C ARG A 94 4.89 -10.10 3.28
N TRP A 95 5.13 -8.88 3.73
CA TRP A 95 5.87 -7.90 2.96
C TRP A 95 7.25 -8.43 2.55
N GLY A 96 7.57 -8.26 1.27
CA GLY A 96 8.94 -8.37 0.77
C GLY A 96 9.69 -7.05 0.89
N GLU A 97 10.77 -6.90 0.13
CA GLU A 97 11.62 -5.70 0.13
C GLU A 97 11.06 -4.54 -0.72
N CYS A 98 10.01 -4.80 -1.49
CA CYS A 98 9.33 -3.80 -2.30
C CYS A 98 8.30 -3.04 -1.45
N THR A 99 8.65 -1.81 -1.07
CA THR A 99 7.81 -0.92 -0.27
C THR A 99 7.19 0.18 -1.14
N VAL A 100 6.25 0.94 -0.57
CA VAL A 100 5.54 2.03 -1.24
C VAL A 100 6.50 3.03 -1.92
N SER A 101 7.52 3.49 -1.19
CA SER A 101 8.52 4.45 -1.68
C SER A 101 9.38 3.89 -2.83
N ARG A 102 9.54 2.57 -2.89
CA ARG A 102 10.41 1.85 -3.83
C ARG A 102 9.73 1.44 -5.13
N THR A 103 8.39 1.44 -5.16
CA THR A 103 7.63 1.06 -6.36
C THR A 103 7.93 1.94 -7.58
N GLY A 104 8.33 3.20 -7.38
CA GLY A 104 8.40 4.18 -8.46
C GLY A 104 7.02 4.63 -8.96
N ARG A 105 5.94 4.31 -8.23
CA ARG A 105 4.54 4.57 -8.60
C ARG A 105 3.83 5.23 -7.44
N GLY A 106 3.02 6.25 -7.71
CA GLY A 106 2.08 6.81 -6.72
C GLY A 106 2.69 7.51 -5.49
N ALA A 107 3.98 7.38 -5.19
CA ALA A 107 4.61 8.04 -4.05
C ALA A 107 5.52 9.19 -4.50
N ALA A 108 5.48 10.31 -3.76
CA ALA A 108 6.39 11.42 -4.05
C ALA A 108 7.83 11.01 -3.83
N ARG A 109 8.71 11.36 -4.77
CA ARG A 109 10.14 11.01 -4.79
C ARG A 109 10.43 9.51 -4.93
N SER A 110 9.45 8.70 -5.34
CA SER A 110 9.70 7.29 -5.58
C SER A 110 10.63 7.10 -6.77
N GLN A 111 11.80 6.52 -6.52
CA GLN A 111 12.66 6.00 -7.58
C GLN A 111 12.33 4.51 -7.75
N HIS A 112 12.27 4.05 -8.99
CA HIS A 112 12.07 2.64 -9.25
C HIS A 112 13.31 1.88 -8.77
N SER A 113 13.15 1.12 -7.68
CA SER A 113 14.25 0.44 -7.05
C SER A 113 14.42 -0.98 -7.61
N LYS A 114 15.61 -1.59 -7.43
CA LYS A 114 15.89 -2.96 -7.89
C LYS A 114 15.09 -3.99 -7.09
N GLU A 115 14.72 -3.67 -5.86
CA GLU A 115 13.92 -4.49 -4.96
C GLU A 115 12.46 -4.64 -5.42
N CYS A 116 12.00 -3.75 -6.31
CA CYS A 116 10.70 -3.82 -6.97
C CYS A 116 10.79 -4.28 -8.44
N HIS A 117 11.95 -4.77 -8.89
CA HIS A 117 12.07 -5.35 -10.23
C HIS A 117 11.38 -6.71 -10.32
N LYS A 118 10.71 -6.94 -11.46
CA LYS A 118 9.81 -8.07 -11.73
C LYS A 118 10.33 -9.40 -11.14
N PRO A 119 9.59 -10.00 -10.19
CA PRO A 119 9.90 -11.34 -9.71
C PRO A 119 9.43 -12.33 -10.77
N SER A 120 10.29 -12.63 -11.76
CA SER A 120 10.10 -13.61 -12.86
C SER A 120 8.76 -13.61 -13.64
N GLY A 121 7.82 -12.74 -13.31
CA GLY A 121 6.46 -12.68 -13.82
C GLY A 121 6.06 -11.27 -14.25
N HIS A 122 5.07 -11.21 -15.14
CA HIS A 122 4.54 -9.95 -15.64
C HIS A 122 3.47 -9.41 -14.69
N PHE A 123 3.54 -8.13 -14.33
CA PHE A 123 2.42 -7.41 -13.72
C PHE A 123 1.25 -7.37 -14.72
N HIS A 124 0.02 -7.63 -14.26
CA HIS A 124 -1.13 -7.69 -15.15
C HIS A 124 -1.41 -6.32 -15.75
N TRP A 125 -1.29 -5.24 -14.96
CA TRP A 125 -1.52 -3.88 -15.44
C TRP A 125 -0.26 -3.23 -16.04
N SER A 126 0.75 -4.02 -16.40
CA SER A 126 1.94 -3.52 -17.09
C SER A 126 1.56 -2.79 -18.38
N GLY A 127 2.13 -1.59 -18.56
CA GLY A 127 1.85 -0.72 -19.70
C GLY A 127 0.62 0.17 -19.54
N LEU A 128 -0.22 -0.04 -18.51
CA LEU A 128 -1.27 0.90 -18.17
C LEU A 128 -0.69 2.13 -17.43
N THR A 129 -1.31 3.27 -17.67
CA THR A 129 -0.96 4.59 -17.16
C THR A 129 -2.23 5.36 -16.81
N TYR A 130 -2.11 6.53 -16.18
CA TYR A 130 -3.26 7.38 -15.90
C TYR A 130 -3.95 7.90 -17.17
N THR A 131 -3.22 8.03 -18.28
CA THR A 131 -3.72 8.43 -19.61
C THR A 131 -4.21 7.28 -20.49
N SER A 132 -4.09 6.04 -20.01
CA SER A 132 -4.49 4.88 -20.81
C SER A 132 -5.99 4.89 -21.09
N ARG A 133 -6.35 4.65 -22.35
CA ARG A 133 -7.75 4.43 -22.76
C ARG A 133 -8.14 2.99 -22.43
N LEU A 134 -9.04 2.83 -21.48
CA LEU A 134 -9.44 1.52 -20.96
C LEU A 134 -10.62 0.96 -21.74
N LYS A 135 -10.51 -0.29 -22.19
CA LYS A 135 -11.54 -0.95 -23.02
C LYS A 135 -12.42 -1.87 -22.18
N ASN A 136 -13.73 -1.80 -22.37
CA ASN A 136 -14.68 -2.68 -21.64
C ASN A 136 -14.54 -4.16 -22.02
N ASN A 137 -14.01 -4.48 -23.19
CA ASN A 137 -13.86 -5.85 -23.66
C ASN A 137 -12.59 -6.52 -23.11
N ASN A 138 -11.72 -5.79 -22.40
CA ASN A 138 -10.50 -6.29 -21.82
C ASN A 138 -10.62 -6.39 -20.29
N GLU A 139 -10.51 -7.61 -19.73
CA GLU A 139 -10.59 -7.85 -18.29
C GLU A 139 -9.53 -7.10 -17.49
N ARG A 140 -8.32 -7.00 -18.03
CA ARG A 140 -7.22 -6.24 -17.43
C ARG A 140 -7.62 -4.78 -17.22
N ASP A 141 -8.22 -4.17 -18.23
CA ASP A 141 -8.60 -2.76 -18.20
C ASP A 141 -9.80 -2.54 -17.25
N ARG A 142 -10.75 -3.48 -17.20
CA ARG A 142 -11.91 -3.42 -16.28
C ARG A 142 -11.48 -3.51 -14.81
N THR A 143 -10.57 -4.43 -14.48
CA THR A 143 -10.05 -4.59 -13.11
C THR A 143 -9.20 -3.39 -12.70
N PHE A 144 -8.42 -2.82 -13.61
CA PHE A 144 -7.67 -1.59 -13.36
C PHE A 144 -8.61 -0.39 -13.12
N LEU A 145 -9.66 -0.25 -13.92
CA LEU A 145 -10.66 0.80 -13.72
C LEU A 145 -11.38 0.66 -12.37
N ALA A 146 -11.77 -0.57 -12.00
CA ALA A 146 -12.37 -0.85 -10.71
C ALA A 146 -11.45 -0.43 -9.55
N CYS A 147 -10.16 -0.74 -9.63
CA CYS A 147 -9.19 -0.29 -8.65
C CYS A 147 -9.17 1.23 -8.52
N ARG A 148 -9.08 1.96 -9.64
CA ARG A 148 -9.05 3.43 -9.64
C ARG A 148 -10.32 4.01 -9.02
N GLU A 149 -11.49 3.53 -9.41
CA GLU A 149 -12.78 4.00 -8.87
C GLU A 149 -12.87 3.78 -7.35
N VAL A 150 -12.47 2.62 -6.84
CA VAL A 150 -12.48 2.32 -5.39
C VAL A 150 -11.46 3.15 -4.62
N VAL A 151 -10.22 3.29 -5.12
CA VAL A 151 -9.21 4.13 -4.49
C VAL A 151 -9.63 5.59 -4.49
N THR A 152 -10.20 6.11 -5.58
CA THR A 152 -10.71 7.48 -5.64
C THR A 152 -11.87 7.70 -4.65
N MET A 153 -12.82 6.76 -4.55
CA MET A 153 -13.87 6.84 -3.52
C MET A 153 -13.26 6.92 -2.11
N LEU A 154 -12.31 6.02 -1.80
CA LEU A 154 -11.67 5.96 -0.50
C LEU A 154 -11.01 7.30 -0.14
N MET A 155 -10.17 7.83 -1.04
CA MET A 155 -9.44 9.07 -0.81
C MET A 155 -10.37 10.27 -0.60
N GLY A 156 -11.50 10.32 -1.32
CA GLY A 156 -12.49 11.39 -1.18
C GLY A 156 -13.23 11.33 0.15
N TYR A 157 -13.82 10.18 0.51
CA TYR A 157 -14.61 10.07 1.75
C TYR A 157 -13.77 10.22 3.02
N PHE A 158 -12.52 9.78 3.00
CA PHE A 158 -11.59 9.94 4.14
C PHE A 158 -10.87 11.29 4.13
N GLN A 159 -11.25 12.19 3.22
CA GLN A 159 -10.73 13.56 3.10
C GLN A 159 -9.20 13.59 3.03
N MET A 160 -8.60 12.63 2.32
CA MET A 160 -7.14 12.54 2.20
C MET A 160 -6.54 13.72 1.43
N THR A 161 -7.34 14.41 0.63
CA THR A 161 -6.98 15.60 -0.15
C THR A 161 -7.19 16.92 0.58
N ASN A 162 -7.66 16.91 1.83
CA ASN A 162 -7.92 18.14 2.55
C ASN A 162 -6.61 18.93 2.71
N THR A 163 -6.65 20.22 2.41
CA THR A 163 -5.51 21.13 2.51
C THR A 163 -5.24 21.59 3.94
N GLY A 164 -6.23 21.42 4.83
CA GLY A 164 -6.11 21.72 6.25
C GLY A 164 -5.60 20.54 7.09
N GLU A 165 -5.29 20.85 8.36
CA GLU A 165 -4.92 19.85 9.36
C GLU A 165 -6.03 18.80 9.52
N ARG A 166 -5.71 17.53 9.24
CA ARG A 166 -6.62 16.39 9.44
C ARG A 166 -6.71 16.05 10.92
N LYS A 167 -7.73 16.59 11.59
CA LYS A 167 -8.03 16.29 12.99
C LYS A 167 -8.82 15.00 13.12
N ALA A 168 -8.36 14.09 13.98
CA ALA A 168 -9.02 12.81 14.24
C ALA A 168 -10.49 12.97 14.66
N SER A 169 -10.81 13.98 15.47
CA SER A 169 -12.19 14.28 15.89
C SER A 169 -13.12 14.59 14.72
N VAL A 170 -12.66 15.41 13.78
CA VAL A 170 -13.40 15.80 12.57
C VAL A 170 -13.64 14.58 11.68
N ILE A 171 -12.61 13.74 11.50
CA ILE A 171 -12.73 12.50 10.73
C ILE A 171 -13.76 11.58 11.37
N LYS A 172 -13.67 11.33 12.68
CA LYS A 172 -14.60 10.49 13.43
C LYS A 172 -16.04 10.98 13.30
N GLU A 173 -16.28 12.28 13.51
CA GLU A 173 -17.60 12.90 13.42
C GLU A 173 -18.19 12.75 12.00
N SER A 174 -17.35 12.87 10.97
CA SER A 174 -17.79 12.73 9.59
C SER A 174 -18.16 11.28 9.19
N ASN A 175 -17.80 10.29 10.03
CA ASN A 175 -18.01 8.85 9.84
C ASN A 175 -17.74 8.38 8.38
N PRO A 176 -16.50 8.52 7.90
CA PRO A 176 -16.12 8.16 6.53
C PRO A 176 -16.34 6.67 6.24
N CYS A 177 -16.23 5.78 7.22
CA CYS A 177 -16.46 4.34 7.03
C CYS A 177 -17.89 4.04 6.57
N SER A 178 -18.89 4.67 7.21
CA SER A 178 -20.29 4.55 6.82
C SER A 178 -20.52 5.09 5.40
N LYS A 179 -20.00 6.28 5.11
CA LYS A 179 -20.16 6.93 3.78
C LYS A 179 -19.49 6.13 2.66
N PHE A 180 -18.28 5.62 2.92
CA PHE A 180 -17.54 4.80 1.98
C PHE A 180 -18.27 3.48 1.72
N TYR A 181 -18.72 2.78 2.77
CA TYR A 181 -19.52 1.56 2.63
C TYR A 181 -20.79 1.80 1.80
N GLU A 182 -21.54 2.86 2.10
CA GLU A 182 -22.75 3.21 1.36
C GLU A 182 -22.46 3.45 -0.12
N GLN A 183 -21.33 4.09 -0.43
CA GLN A 183 -20.95 4.31 -1.81
C GLN A 183 -20.49 3.03 -2.50
N LEU A 184 -19.74 2.16 -1.81
CA LEU A 184 -19.39 0.84 -2.31
C LEU A 184 -20.64 -0.02 -2.57
N ARG A 185 -21.66 0.09 -1.71
CA ARG A 185 -22.93 -0.60 -1.88
C ARG A 185 -23.65 -0.15 -3.14
N LYS A 186 -23.73 1.16 -3.39
CA LYS A 186 -24.24 1.71 -4.66
C LYS A 186 -23.39 1.27 -5.87
N TRP A 187 -22.07 1.19 -5.68
CA TRP A 187 -21.12 0.84 -6.74
C TRP A 187 -21.19 -0.64 -7.12
N GLY A 188 -21.17 -1.57 -6.17
CA GLY A 188 -20.99 -3.01 -6.44
C GLY A 188 -21.99 -3.95 -5.77
N GLY A 189 -22.92 -3.43 -4.97
CA GLY A 189 -23.84 -4.22 -4.15
C GLY A 189 -23.32 -4.45 -2.73
N MET A 190 -24.20 -5.00 -1.87
CA MET A 190 -23.93 -5.17 -0.44
C MET A 190 -22.78 -6.15 -0.19
N THR A 191 -22.84 -7.34 -0.81
CA THR A 191 -21.81 -8.37 -0.66
C THR A 191 -20.40 -7.87 -1.00
N LEU A 192 -20.28 -7.09 -2.08
CA LEU A 192 -19.00 -6.52 -2.50
C LEU A 192 -18.51 -5.46 -1.52
N ALA A 193 -19.41 -4.57 -1.09
CA ALA A 193 -19.08 -3.50 -0.15
C ALA A 193 -18.54 -4.06 1.16
N GLU A 194 -19.23 -5.05 1.75
CA GLU A 194 -18.78 -5.71 2.97
C GLU A 194 -17.42 -6.38 2.78
N LYS A 195 -17.23 -7.08 1.67
CA LYS A 195 -15.95 -7.72 1.37
C LYS A 195 -14.80 -6.72 1.25
N ILE A 196 -15.02 -5.55 0.66
CA ILE A 196 -14.00 -4.50 0.62
C ILE A 196 -13.75 -3.97 2.04
N MET A 197 -14.79 -3.63 2.80
CA MET A 197 -14.64 -3.12 4.17
C MET A 197 -13.87 -4.10 5.06
N ASP A 198 -14.22 -5.39 4.98
CA ASP A 198 -13.58 -6.44 5.76
C ASP A 198 -12.15 -6.74 5.28
N THR A 199 -11.81 -6.43 4.02
CA THR A 199 -10.48 -6.67 3.45
C THR A 199 -9.53 -5.48 3.64
N TRP A 200 -10.06 -4.26 3.60
CA TRP A 200 -9.24 -3.05 3.49
C TRP A 200 -8.95 -2.38 4.83
N PHE A 201 -9.70 -2.72 5.88
CA PHE A 201 -9.57 -2.11 7.20
C PHE A 201 -9.35 -3.15 8.29
N VAL A 202 -8.53 -2.77 9.27
CA VAL A 202 -8.39 -3.51 10.53
C VAL A 202 -9.54 -3.28 11.48
N ASP A 203 -10.20 -4.37 11.87
CA ASP A 203 -11.08 -4.40 13.02
C ASP A 203 -10.28 -4.91 14.23
N GLN A 204 -9.79 -3.99 15.05
CA GLN A 204 -9.02 -4.33 16.26
C GLN A 204 -9.88 -5.04 17.32
N SER A 205 -11.21 -4.94 17.23
CA SER A 205 -12.11 -5.54 18.23
C SER A 205 -12.24 -7.05 18.09
N LYS A 206 -12.02 -7.56 16.86
CA LYS A 206 -12.06 -8.99 16.58
C LYS A 206 -10.63 -9.50 16.59
N GLY A 207 -10.24 -10.14 17.69
CA GLY A 207 -8.94 -10.80 17.80
C GLY A 207 -8.59 -11.55 16.51
N THR A 208 -7.33 -11.46 16.10
CA THR A 208 -6.72 -11.76 14.78
C THR A 208 -7.06 -13.10 14.09
N ALA A 209 -7.90 -13.95 14.66
CA ALA A 209 -8.33 -15.20 14.08
C ALA A 209 -9.45 -14.98 13.04
N GLY A 210 -9.08 -14.71 11.79
CA GLY A 210 -9.98 -14.86 10.63
C GLY A 210 -10.25 -13.62 9.78
N GLN A 211 -9.53 -12.52 9.98
CA GLN A 211 -9.67 -11.30 9.18
C GLN A 211 -8.43 -10.98 8.34
N SER A 212 -8.64 -10.09 7.37
CA SER A 212 -7.72 -9.63 6.32
C SER A 212 -6.36 -9.07 6.75
N HIS A 213 -6.10 -8.90 8.06
CA HIS A 213 -4.75 -8.65 8.63
C HIS A 213 -3.73 -9.64 8.10
N GLU A 214 -4.21 -10.82 7.77
CA GLU A 214 -3.40 -11.87 7.19
C GLU A 214 -2.86 -11.58 5.77
N LEU A 215 -3.47 -10.66 5.01
CA LEU A 215 -3.12 -10.41 3.61
C LEU A 215 -1.93 -9.48 3.43
N LEU A 216 -1.70 -8.52 4.32
CA LEU A 216 -0.60 -7.56 4.21
C LEU A 216 0.17 -7.44 5.56
N GLY A 217 0.26 -8.52 6.34
CA GLY A 217 1.03 -8.54 7.58
C GLY A 217 0.46 -7.64 8.69
N GLU A 218 1.17 -6.56 9.06
CA GLU A 218 0.75 -5.64 10.12
C GLU A 218 0.00 -4.41 9.61
N LYS A 219 -0.10 -4.25 8.29
CA LYS A 219 -0.75 -3.10 7.64
C LYS A 219 -2.03 -3.56 6.95
N ASP A 220 -3.01 -2.69 6.82
CA ASP A 220 -4.17 -2.92 5.94
C ASP A 220 -4.04 -2.15 4.61
N VAL A 221 -4.95 -2.44 3.67
CA VAL A 221 -4.92 -1.79 2.34
C VAL A 221 -5.11 -0.28 2.48
N TYR A 222 -5.93 0.16 3.44
CA TYR A 222 -6.16 1.57 3.74
C TYR A 222 -4.85 2.29 4.14
N GLU A 223 -4.12 1.74 5.11
CA GLU A 223 -2.83 2.24 5.56
C GLU A 223 -1.87 2.34 4.38
N VAL A 224 -1.73 1.28 3.58
CA VAL A 224 -0.83 1.29 2.42
C VAL A 224 -1.21 2.36 1.40
N ILE A 225 -2.50 2.56 1.12
CA ILE A 225 -2.97 3.64 0.24
C ILE A 225 -2.59 5.01 0.81
N THR A 226 -2.77 5.22 2.12
CA THR A 226 -2.37 6.49 2.76
C THR A 226 -0.86 6.69 2.76
N GLU A 227 -0.05 5.63 2.81
CA GLU A 227 1.41 5.73 2.68
C GLU A 227 1.85 6.21 1.30
N PHE A 228 1.13 5.89 0.22
CA PHE A 228 1.44 6.47 -1.10
C PHE A 228 1.34 8.00 -1.06
N LEU A 229 0.42 8.53 -0.25
CA LEU A 229 0.20 9.97 -0.13
C LEU A 229 1.14 10.63 0.88
N TYR A 230 1.23 10.07 2.08
CA TYR A 230 1.95 10.69 3.21
C TYR A 230 3.43 10.31 3.24
N GLY A 231 3.79 9.18 2.64
CA GLY A 231 5.13 8.62 2.68
C GLY A 231 5.14 7.30 3.44
N GLU A 232 6.21 6.56 3.25
CA GLU A 232 6.43 5.28 3.90
C GLU A 232 6.37 5.42 5.43
N ASN A 233 5.66 4.50 6.08
CA ASN A 233 5.43 4.48 7.53
C ASN A 233 4.66 5.69 8.10
N SER A 234 4.11 6.53 7.23
CA SER A 234 3.33 7.72 7.59
C SER A 234 1.85 7.58 7.27
N GLY A 235 1.39 6.35 7.02
CA GLY A 235 -0.02 6.04 6.77
C GLY A 235 -0.90 6.23 8.01
N ASP A 236 -2.21 6.33 7.79
CA ASP A 236 -3.21 6.44 8.85
C ASP A 236 -3.40 5.06 9.54
N LYS A 237 -2.74 4.84 10.67
CA LYS A 237 -2.79 3.55 11.41
C LYS A 237 -3.94 3.42 12.40
N GLU A 238 -4.56 4.56 12.73
CA GLU A 238 -5.52 4.65 13.84
C GLU A 238 -6.96 4.73 13.37
N ILE A 239 -7.25 4.60 12.06
CA ILE A 239 -8.62 4.60 11.57
C ILE A 239 -9.10 3.17 11.40
N TYR A 240 -10.17 2.83 12.10
CA TYR A 240 -10.81 1.52 12.02
C TYR A 240 -12.25 1.66 11.55
N CYS A 241 -12.72 0.69 10.78
CA CYS A 241 -14.10 0.61 10.33
C CYS A 241 -14.80 -0.60 10.96
N THR A 242 -15.54 -0.36 12.04
CA THR A 242 -16.22 -1.42 12.79
C THR A 242 -17.62 -1.65 12.26
N LYS A 243 -17.94 -2.91 11.91
CA LYS A 243 -19.31 -3.31 11.51
C LYS A 243 -20.21 -3.27 12.74
N ASN A 244 -21.21 -2.38 12.75
CA ASN A 244 -22.20 -2.28 13.83
C ASN A 244 -23.30 -3.33 13.62
N GLY A 245 -23.14 -4.48 14.27
CA GLY A 245 -23.93 -5.69 14.05
C GLY A 245 -25.31 -5.74 14.72
N ARG A 246 -25.99 -4.62 14.96
CA ARG A 246 -27.42 -4.71 15.32
C ARG A 246 -28.22 -4.99 14.06
N HIS A 247 -28.38 -6.29 13.74
CA HIS A 247 -29.42 -6.77 12.84
C HIS A 247 -30.77 -6.33 13.44
N GLN A 248 -31.26 -5.16 13.05
CA GLN A 248 -32.65 -4.82 13.29
C GLN A 248 -33.47 -5.63 12.30
N GLU A 249 -33.95 -6.78 12.76
CA GLU A 249 -35.02 -7.54 12.11
C GLU A 249 -36.32 -6.73 12.17
N LEU A 250 -36.41 -5.66 11.40
CA LEU A 250 -37.62 -4.84 11.30
C LEU A 250 -38.05 -4.79 9.85
N GLY A 251 -38.42 -5.94 9.27
CA GLY A 251 -39.26 -6.09 8.08
C GLY A 251 -38.88 -5.34 6.78
N ALA A 252 -37.82 -4.54 6.76
CA ALA A 252 -37.53 -3.53 5.75
C ALA A 252 -36.13 -3.71 5.11
N GLY A 253 -35.55 -4.89 5.25
CA GLY A 253 -34.21 -5.20 4.78
C GLY A 253 -33.15 -4.97 5.85
N GLU A 254 -32.18 -5.88 5.90
CA GLU A 254 -31.04 -5.81 6.79
C GLU A 254 -30.19 -4.57 6.46
N GLN A 255 -30.09 -3.61 7.39
CA GLN A 255 -29.24 -2.44 7.20
C GLN A 255 -27.91 -2.63 7.95
N VAL A 256 -26.90 -3.10 7.23
CA VAL A 256 -25.52 -3.11 7.71
C VAL A 256 -24.99 -1.67 7.76
N ARG A 257 -24.35 -1.29 8.87
CA ARG A 257 -23.71 0.01 9.05
C ARG A 257 -22.28 -0.18 9.56
N TYR A 258 -21.37 0.67 9.10
CA TYR A 258 -20.01 0.75 9.60
C TYR A 258 -19.82 2.04 10.40
N LEU A 259 -19.01 1.98 11.46
CA LEU A 259 -18.66 3.13 12.29
C LEU A 259 -17.17 3.38 12.17
N THR A 260 -16.80 4.66 12.02
CA THR A 260 -15.41 5.09 12.14
C THR A 260 -15.01 5.17 13.60
N GLU A 261 -14.00 4.39 13.95
CA GLU A 261 -13.30 4.46 15.23
C GLU A 261 -11.91 5.03 15.01
N ILE A 262 -11.44 5.83 15.97
CA ILE A 262 -10.08 6.37 15.99
C ILE A 262 -9.39 5.76 17.20
N GLY A 263 -8.23 5.16 17.00
CA GLY A 263 -7.36 4.71 18.07
C GLY A 263 -6.79 5.87 18.89
N GLN A 264 -6.21 5.54 20.05
CA GLN A 264 -5.79 6.53 21.04
C GLN A 264 -4.35 7.03 20.85
N THR A 265 -3.56 6.34 20.03
CA THR A 265 -2.10 6.39 20.14
C THR A 265 -1.38 7.06 18.99
N GLY A 266 -2.05 7.30 17.86
CA GLY A 266 -1.37 7.72 16.65
C GLY A 266 -1.76 9.10 16.14
N GLY A 267 -0.76 9.77 15.56
CA GLY A 267 -0.98 10.90 14.68
C GLY A 267 -1.67 10.46 13.40
N MET A 268 -2.53 11.32 12.89
CA MET A 268 -3.06 11.20 11.54
C MET A 268 -1.92 11.44 10.53
N GLY A 269 -1.92 10.69 9.44
CA GLY A 269 -1.03 10.94 8.31
C GLY A 269 -1.29 12.34 7.75
N GLN A 270 -0.19 13.06 7.52
CA GLN A 270 -0.20 14.41 6.98
C GLN A 270 0.77 14.48 5.81
N CYS A 271 0.42 15.26 4.78
CA CYS A 271 1.40 15.66 3.79
C CYS A 271 2.40 16.59 4.50
N GLY A 272 3.70 16.36 4.29
CA GLY A 272 4.77 16.88 5.14
C GLY A 272 4.70 18.37 5.47
N THR A 273 5.40 18.78 6.51
CA THR A 273 5.33 20.08 7.22
C THR A 273 5.74 21.34 6.43
N GLY A 274 5.65 21.34 5.09
CA GLY A 274 5.85 22.52 4.25
C GLY A 274 4.52 23.02 3.66
N ASP A 275 4.53 24.22 3.07
CA ASP A 275 3.35 24.90 2.48
C ASP A 275 2.62 24.13 1.35
N LYS A 276 3.05 22.91 1.02
CA LYS A 276 2.45 22.10 -0.03
C LYS A 276 1.36 21.20 0.55
N ASP A 277 0.12 21.50 0.17
CA ASP A 277 -1.00 20.61 0.42
C ASP A 277 -0.83 19.24 -0.27
N CYS A 278 -1.66 18.28 0.14
CA CYS A 278 -1.64 16.94 -0.42
C CYS A 278 -1.90 16.91 -1.94
N LEU A 279 -2.70 17.83 -2.45
CA LEU A 279 -3.03 17.91 -3.87
C LEU A 279 -1.81 18.31 -4.72
N SER A 280 -1.01 19.25 -4.23
CA SER A 280 0.23 19.70 -4.85
C SER A 280 1.25 18.56 -4.88
N ARG A 281 1.30 17.76 -3.81
CA ARG A 281 2.16 16.56 -3.78
C ARG A 281 1.72 15.52 -4.80
N MET A 282 0.41 15.25 -4.93
CA MET A 282 -0.11 14.35 -5.96
C MET A 282 0.25 14.83 -7.37
N GLU A 283 0.16 16.13 -7.63
CA GLU A 283 0.52 16.75 -8.91
C GLU A 283 2.01 16.54 -9.24
N GLU A 284 2.92 16.74 -8.28
CA GLU A 284 4.35 16.47 -8.45
C GLU A 284 4.62 14.99 -8.82
N VAL A 285 3.86 14.05 -8.23
CA VAL A 285 3.92 12.63 -8.60
C VAL A 285 3.47 12.42 -10.04
N ILE A 286 2.33 13.01 -10.43
CA ILE A 286 1.76 12.87 -11.78
C ILE A 286 2.73 13.41 -12.83
N GLU A 287 3.32 14.59 -12.61
CA GLU A 287 4.31 15.19 -13.50
C GLU A 287 5.56 14.31 -13.66
N THR A 288 6.02 13.71 -12.56
CA THR A 288 7.16 12.79 -12.58
C THR A 288 6.84 11.53 -13.38
N LEU A 289 5.64 10.97 -13.22
CA LEU A 289 5.18 9.83 -14.03
C LEU A 289 5.08 10.20 -15.51
N HIS A 290 4.64 11.42 -15.84
CA HIS A 290 4.57 11.90 -17.21
C HIS A 290 5.96 12.00 -17.85
N ARG A 291 6.93 12.60 -17.16
CA ARG A 291 8.32 12.74 -17.63
C ARG A 291 8.98 11.38 -17.88
N ASN A 292 8.75 10.41 -17.00
CA ASN A 292 9.30 9.07 -17.16
C ASN A 292 8.68 8.32 -18.35
N THR A 293 7.39 8.54 -18.62
CA THR A 293 6.70 7.94 -19.76
C THR A 293 7.19 8.55 -21.08
N ALA A 294 7.42 9.86 -21.13
CA ALA A 294 7.91 10.56 -22.32
C ALA A 294 9.35 10.16 -22.71
N ARG A 295 10.22 9.90 -21.73
CA ARG A 295 11.62 9.49 -22.00
C ARG A 295 11.78 8.03 -22.41
N GLY A 296 10.83 7.15 -22.07
CA GLY A 296 10.88 5.72 -22.44
C GLY A 296 10.50 5.43 -23.90
N GLY A 297 10.27 6.45 -24.72
CA GLY A 297 9.86 6.36 -26.11
C GLY A 297 10.99 6.06 -27.09
N ASP A 298 11.82 5.05 -26.83
CA ASP A 298 12.47 4.29 -27.90
C ASP A 298 12.91 2.89 -27.38
N PRO A 299 12.04 1.88 -27.40
CA PRO A 299 12.38 0.53 -26.93
C PRO A 299 13.40 -0.21 -27.82
N LYS A 300 14.04 0.47 -28.78
CA LYS A 300 14.90 -0.14 -29.79
C LYS A 300 16.41 -0.09 -29.52
N ARG A 301 16.90 0.47 -28.41
CA ARG A 301 18.35 0.79 -28.33
C ARG A 301 19.08 0.49 -27.01
N SER A 302 18.73 -0.58 -26.31
CA SER A 302 19.55 -0.99 -25.14
C SER A 302 19.82 -2.48 -25.01
N ASP A 303 19.82 -3.22 -26.12
CA ASP A 303 20.34 -4.60 -26.19
C ASP A 303 21.46 -4.69 -27.25
N THR A 304 22.49 -3.86 -27.09
CA THR A 304 23.80 -4.11 -27.72
C THR A 304 24.86 -4.13 -26.64
N GLU A 305 24.65 -4.95 -25.62
CA GLU A 305 25.79 -5.61 -24.98
C GLU A 305 26.36 -6.58 -26.02
N THR A 306 27.44 -6.15 -26.66
CA THR A 306 28.33 -6.95 -27.48
C THR A 306 28.87 -8.11 -26.63
N VAL A 307 28.13 -9.21 -26.56
CA VAL A 307 28.67 -10.49 -26.15
C VAL A 307 29.65 -10.90 -27.25
N GLY A 308 30.94 -10.78 -26.94
CA GLY A 308 32.02 -11.26 -27.79
C GLY A 308 31.88 -12.76 -28.02
N SER A 309 31.30 -13.12 -29.17
CA SER A 309 31.29 -14.48 -29.68
C SER A 309 32.52 -14.68 -30.54
N THR A 310 33.63 -15.09 -29.92
CA THR A 310 34.79 -15.66 -30.63
C THR A 310 34.39 -17.04 -31.18
N ALA A 311 33.84 -17.04 -32.39
CA ALA A 311 33.73 -18.25 -33.20
C ALA A 311 35.13 -18.68 -33.64
N ARG A 312 35.55 -19.86 -33.17
CA ARG A 312 36.70 -20.62 -33.63
C ARG A 312 36.33 -21.26 -34.96
N ASP A 313 36.84 -20.72 -36.06
CA ASP A 313 36.89 -21.46 -37.33
C ASP A 313 38.16 -22.29 -37.39
N THR A 314 37.96 -23.54 -37.77
CA THR A 314 38.99 -24.59 -37.87
C THR A 314 39.36 -24.74 -39.34
N SER A 315 40.53 -24.26 -39.74
CA SER A 315 41.23 -24.75 -40.95
C SER A 315 42.67 -24.24 -41.01
N THR A 316 43.61 -25.15 -40.82
CA THR A 316 45.01 -25.15 -41.32
C THR A 316 44.99 -25.39 -42.86
N PRO A 317 46.08 -25.21 -43.66
CA PRO A 317 47.49 -24.99 -43.30
C PRO A 317 48.20 -23.85 -44.08
N ASP A 318 49.31 -23.32 -43.57
CA ASP A 318 50.67 -23.64 -44.07
C ASP A 318 51.77 -22.77 -43.43
N GLN A 319 52.98 -23.29 -43.50
CA GLN A 319 54.21 -22.84 -42.86
C GLN A 319 54.68 -21.45 -43.30
N HIS A 320 55.20 -20.64 -42.37
CA HIS A 320 56.50 -19.98 -42.55
C HIS A 320 57.07 -19.45 -41.21
N LYS A 321 58.32 -19.88 -40.93
CA LYS A 321 59.23 -19.37 -39.90
C LYS A 321 59.54 -17.88 -40.13
N THR A 322 59.58 -17.08 -39.07
CA THR A 322 60.73 -16.23 -38.69
C THR A 322 60.51 -15.49 -37.34
N ASN A 323 61.49 -15.67 -36.46
CA ASN A 323 62.14 -14.71 -35.53
C ASN A 323 61.33 -13.89 -34.51
N SER A 324 61.59 -14.20 -33.22
CA SER A 324 61.71 -13.35 -32.01
C SER A 324 62.00 -11.85 -32.24
N PRO A 325 61.63 -10.92 -31.32
CA PRO A 325 61.98 -11.03 -29.89
C PRO A 325 60.97 -10.53 -28.82
N ASP A 326 61.15 -11.09 -27.62
CA ASP A 326 61.00 -10.53 -26.27
C ASP A 326 60.04 -9.36 -26.05
N GLN A 327 58.92 -9.64 -25.36
CA GLN A 327 58.42 -8.72 -24.34
C GLN A 327 58.01 -9.47 -23.06
N ASP A 328 58.82 -9.17 -22.05
CA ASP A 328 58.76 -9.51 -20.65
C ASP A 328 57.56 -8.82 -19.97
N PHE A 329 56.62 -9.60 -19.43
CA PHE A 329 55.54 -9.08 -18.59
C PHE A 329 55.86 -9.38 -17.13
N THR A 330 56.56 -8.43 -16.51
CA THR A 330 56.82 -8.41 -15.08
C THR A 330 55.56 -8.04 -14.30
N ILE A 331 55.11 -8.94 -13.43
CA ILE A 331 54.14 -8.68 -12.37
C ILE A 331 54.83 -7.88 -11.26
N LYS A 332 54.36 -6.65 -10.97
CA LYS A 332 54.75 -5.89 -9.77
C LYS A 332 53.58 -5.79 -8.79
N PRO A 333 53.74 -6.23 -7.53
CA PRO A 333 52.90 -5.80 -6.41
C PRO A 333 53.65 -4.77 -5.55
N ARG A 334 53.05 -3.61 -5.32
CA ARG A 334 53.41 -2.63 -4.27
C ARG A 334 52.42 -1.47 -4.35
N GLY A 335 51.94 -0.87 -3.27
CA GLY A 335 52.23 -1.04 -1.85
C GLY A 335 51.37 -0.05 -1.08
N HIS A 336 51.15 -0.37 0.20
CA HIS A 336 50.64 0.53 1.22
C HIS A 336 51.45 1.84 1.27
N GLU A 337 50.77 2.97 1.30
CA GLU A 337 51.28 4.20 1.92
C GLU A 337 50.29 4.67 2.98
N GLN A 338 50.77 4.59 4.22
CA GLN A 338 50.27 5.35 5.36
C GLN A 338 50.65 6.82 5.14
N SER A 339 49.73 7.73 5.46
CA SER A 339 50.08 9.12 5.74
C SER A 339 49.49 9.49 7.09
N GLU A 340 50.37 9.57 8.07
CA GLU A 340 50.18 10.24 9.36
C GLU A 340 50.61 11.72 9.23
N GLY A 341 49.98 12.57 10.03
CA GLY A 341 50.36 13.96 10.28
C GLY A 341 49.26 14.95 9.83
N GLY A 342 48.70 15.82 10.65
CA GLY A 342 49.03 16.25 12.02
C GLY A 342 48.79 17.76 12.14
N SER A 343 48.00 18.15 13.14
CA SER A 343 47.96 19.46 13.82
C SER A 343 47.30 20.68 13.15
N THR A 344 46.20 21.13 13.76
CA THR A 344 45.87 22.47 14.31
C THR A 344 44.34 22.59 14.32
N GLY A 345 43.60 22.87 15.40
CA GLY A 345 43.85 23.69 16.57
C GLY A 345 42.89 24.88 16.52
N SER A 346 42.04 25.04 17.55
CA SER A 346 41.06 26.13 17.79
C SER A 346 39.71 26.00 17.04
N HIS A 347 38.52 26.31 17.57
CA HIS A 347 38.09 27.06 18.75
C HIS A 347 36.74 26.46 19.20
N ILE A 348 36.61 26.07 20.46
CA ILE A 348 35.30 25.86 21.12
C ILE A 348 34.98 27.19 21.79
N SER A 349 33.91 27.85 21.35
CA SER A 349 33.37 29.01 22.04
C SER A 349 32.47 28.54 23.17
N GLU A 350 33.00 28.67 24.39
CA GLU A 350 32.21 28.81 25.60
C GLU A 350 31.43 30.13 25.54
N GLY A 351 30.13 30.04 25.75
CA GLY A 351 29.27 31.17 26.07
C GLY A 351 28.68 30.93 27.45
N GLU A 352 29.44 31.32 28.47
CA GLU A 352 28.90 31.67 29.78
C GLU A 352 28.15 33.01 29.63
N ASP A 353 26.89 33.06 30.06
CA ASP A 353 26.36 34.29 30.65
C ASP A 353 25.41 33.93 31.79
N GLY A 354 25.75 34.46 32.95
CA GLY A 354 25.10 34.21 34.23
C GLY A 354 23.85 35.05 34.42
N GLY A 355 22.89 34.48 35.15
CA GLY A 355 21.69 35.16 35.62
C GLY A 355 21.20 34.50 36.90
N SER A 356 21.57 35.11 38.03
CA SER A 356 21.20 34.73 39.40
C SER A 356 19.69 34.60 39.61
N GLY A 357 19.26 33.52 40.26
CA GLY A 357 17.89 33.35 40.73
C GLY A 357 17.72 32.05 41.49
N SER A 358 18.02 32.09 42.78
CA SER A 358 17.72 31.05 43.76
C SER A 358 16.23 30.68 43.78
N VAL A 359 15.95 29.37 43.89
CA VAL A 359 14.81 28.68 44.55
C VAL A 359 14.50 27.38 43.78
N GLY A 360 14.59 26.22 44.46
CA GLY A 360 13.82 25.03 44.02
C GLY A 360 14.46 23.64 44.03
N HIS A 361 15.30 23.27 45.00
CA HIS A 361 15.66 21.85 45.23
C HIS A 361 14.53 21.05 45.91
N ILE A 362 13.35 20.90 45.30
CA ILE A 362 12.34 19.90 45.73
C ILE A 362 11.47 19.41 44.54
N ILE A 363 12.01 19.15 43.35
CA ILE A 363 11.25 18.46 42.28
C ILE A 363 12.20 17.55 41.47
N ALA A 364 12.85 16.59 42.11
CA ALA A 364 13.60 15.53 41.42
C ALA A 364 13.24 14.10 41.88
N GLY A 365 12.49 13.95 42.97
CA GLY A 365 12.15 12.64 43.56
C GLY A 365 10.86 11.99 43.06
N ALA A 366 9.95 12.74 42.43
CA ALA A 366 8.63 12.22 42.03
C ALA A 366 8.61 11.56 40.63
N GLY A 367 9.56 11.90 39.75
CA GLY A 367 9.61 11.34 38.39
C GLY A 367 10.13 9.90 38.35
N ALA A 368 11.13 9.57 39.17
CA ALA A 368 11.77 8.25 39.16
C ALA A 368 10.86 7.14 39.73
N THR A 369 10.01 7.47 40.71
CA THR A 369 9.05 6.52 41.29
C THR A 369 7.92 6.18 40.32
N LEU A 370 7.44 7.15 39.54
CA LEU A 370 6.42 6.90 38.51
C LEU A 370 6.94 6.02 37.37
N MET A 371 8.18 6.24 36.91
CA MET A 371 8.81 5.39 35.90
C MET A 371 9.06 3.95 36.40
N ALA A 372 9.42 3.78 37.68
CA ALA A 372 9.61 2.46 38.28
C ALA A 372 8.30 1.66 38.38
N ILE A 373 7.18 2.32 38.70
CA ILE A 373 5.85 1.68 38.77
C ILE A 373 5.38 1.23 37.38
N VAL A 374 5.58 2.06 36.36
CA VAL A 374 5.22 1.71 34.96
C VAL A 374 6.10 0.57 34.45
N GLY A 375 7.41 0.60 34.75
CA GLY A 375 8.34 -0.48 34.40
C GLY A 375 7.99 -1.82 35.07
N ALA A 376 7.65 -1.80 36.36
CA ALA A 376 7.24 -3.00 37.10
C ALA A 376 5.91 -3.58 36.58
N TYR A 377 4.95 -2.72 36.23
CA TYR A 377 3.68 -3.16 35.64
C TYR A 377 3.87 -3.78 34.24
N GLY A 378 4.73 -3.20 33.41
CA GLY A 378 5.12 -3.75 32.11
C GLY A 378 5.75 -5.14 32.24
N TYR A 379 6.67 -5.32 33.21
CA TYR A 379 7.32 -6.60 33.49
C TYR A 379 6.32 -7.66 33.99
N TYR A 380 5.42 -7.29 34.91
CA TYR A 380 4.39 -8.18 35.44
C TYR A 380 3.45 -8.72 34.35
N ARG A 381 3.04 -7.85 33.41
CA ARG A 381 2.14 -8.22 32.31
C ARG A 381 2.76 -9.26 31.37
N ILE A 382 4.05 -9.15 31.04
CA ILE A 382 4.71 -10.08 30.11
C ILE A 382 4.84 -11.48 30.71
N PHE A 383 5.16 -11.60 31.99
CA PHE A 383 5.40 -12.90 32.62
C PHE A 383 4.12 -13.62 33.07
N HIS A 384 3.08 -12.91 33.52
CA HIS A 384 1.87 -13.56 34.02
C HIS A 384 0.79 -13.81 32.95
N ALA A 385 0.74 -13.04 31.85
CA ALA A 385 -0.22 -13.29 30.77
C ALA A 385 0.02 -14.63 30.05
N GLY A 386 1.25 -15.16 30.08
CA GLY A 386 1.60 -16.44 29.45
C GLY A 386 1.11 -17.70 30.19
N GLN A 387 0.71 -17.61 31.46
CA GLN A 387 0.42 -18.81 32.26
C GLN A 387 -1.05 -19.26 32.22
N ILE A 388 -2.01 -18.39 31.86
CA ILE A 388 -3.44 -18.73 31.92
C ILE A 388 -3.89 -19.59 30.71
N VAL A 389 -3.16 -19.58 29.59
CA VAL A 389 -3.56 -20.26 28.35
C VAL A 389 -3.29 -21.79 28.36
N ARG A 390 -2.52 -22.32 29.32
CA ARG A 390 -2.11 -23.75 29.29
C ARG A 390 -3.04 -24.76 29.98
N ARG A 391 -4.16 -24.37 30.61
CA ARG A 391 -4.98 -25.29 31.42
C ARG A 391 -6.28 -25.85 30.80
N LYS A 392 -6.61 -25.61 29.52
CA LYS A 392 -7.82 -26.17 28.89
C LYS A 392 -7.57 -27.03 27.64
N ARG A 393 -6.63 -27.97 27.72
CA ARG A 393 -6.51 -29.07 26.73
C ARG A 393 -6.58 -30.41 27.46
N GLY A 394 -7.79 -30.91 27.67
CA GLY A 394 -7.99 -32.18 28.39
C GLY A 394 -9.44 -32.60 28.56
N ARG A 395 -10.17 -32.82 27.46
CA ARG A 395 -11.31 -33.76 27.41
C ARG A 395 -11.75 -33.99 25.96
N ARG A 396 -11.09 -34.93 25.27
CA ARG A 396 -11.71 -35.63 24.13
C ARG A 396 -12.65 -36.68 24.73
N ARG A 397 -13.95 -36.56 24.46
CA ARG A 397 -14.90 -37.67 24.63
C ARG A 397 -15.00 -38.37 23.27
N ASP A 398 -14.65 -39.64 23.26
CA ASP A 398 -14.99 -40.56 22.16
C ASP A 398 -16.51 -40.74 22.12
N LEU A 399 -17.10 -40.41 20.98
CA LEU A 399 -18.49 -40.74 20.66
C LEU A 399 -18.44 -41.90 19.65
N ARG A 400 -18.63 -43.12 20.15
CA ARG A 400 -18.93 -44.29 19.31
C ARG A 400 -20.39 -44.20 18.88
N VAL A 401 -20.64 -44.02 17.60
CA VAL A 401 -21.95 -44.21 16.99
C VAL A 401 -22.05 -45.68 16.59
N SER A 402 -22.97 -46.40 17.23
CA SER A 402 -23.39 -47.74 16.80
C SER A 402 -24.51 -47.55 15.79
N ILE A 403 -24.31 -48.04 14.56
CA ILE A 403 -25.38 -48.16 13.56
C ILE A 403 -25.97 -49.55 13.73
N ALA A 404 -27.28 -49.62 13.89
CA ALA A 404 -28.09 -50.84 13.86
C ALA A 404 -28.82 -50.91 12.52
#